data_AF-A0A7E6FC82-F1
#
_entry.id   AF-A0A7E6FC82-F1
#
_cell.length_a   1.000
_cell.length_b   1.000
_cell.length_c   1.000
_cell.angle_alpha   90.00
_cell.angle_beta   90.00
_cell.angle_gamma   90.00
#
_symmetry.space_group_name_H-M   'P 1'
#
loop_
_entity.id
_entity.type
_entity.pdbx_description
1 polymer ?
#
loop_
_entity_poly.entity_id
_entity_poly.type
_entity_poly.pdbx_seq_one_letter_code
_entity_poly.pdbx_strand_id
1 'polypeptide(L)'
;MTTELDCTATGQNGSNFLDTFQLVESLEDRPPVPNHLLDTKIFRKTGQESKTVLAAPVDIHFQIVCLEKKCSKRLSLMNITPKLIGIQVLPPQTKYFKIHYEKTDHLGPGMQMSCEVEFVPTEWRYYYDCIRIHCPEEENVIVPIHAYPVMKTDSLPESYTFPPTAIGEKQEKTFNLSSGVPVDFEFHLDYLQSNPAFTVSPMEGIISGNEKVTFKVTFAPIRFETSIIKLQLSISQFNYEPQFCTLYGCSVPGLEMEKALKKFNEEHPAILDPHSVAPLDRSRIRKNKSEKSVEKAPKEIEYNGYQFPAQMNTVHAVSKVLNQKPHKLCTKDLKNILWKGKQNDSESRHVKAVTFENSIQQLIKEERQNQLRWQKKVGEDAMSAESKLIEQDYWKQLWENHKSRFNHDPRNYSHETEQFYRRTMRIYDEIPEKVADFNPYKNNLWPHRLFVKKRFIQAVHKVIIQNRYSQRLNNLKDIVEKWRPQTFIPDSIDDYQLREKFYEEIDKNYNTVFEDMSSKICLQSFMHTNQPGDKIKISDRFSQFLLWFPPHWATS
;
A
#
# COMPACT_ATOMS: atom_id res chain seq x y z
N MET A 1 -88.45 -14.08 -42.22
CA MET A 1 -88.36 -15.41 -42.85
C MET A 1 -86.88 -15.75 -42.93
N THR A 2 -86.22 -16.11 -41.83
CA THR A 2 -86.12 -17.46 -41.21
C THR A 2 -85.55 -18.51 -42.15
N THR A 3 -84.31 -18.93 -41.87
CA THR A 3 -83.74 -20.30 -41.91
C THR A 3 -82.26 -20.14 -41.55
N GLU A 4 -81.83 -20.22 -40.28
CA GLU A 4 -81.56 -21.45 -39.50
C GLU A 4 -80.82 -22.52 -40.30
N LEU A 5 -79.53 -22.72 -39.97
CA LEU A 5 -78.72 -23.87 -40.33
C LEU A 5 -78.14 -24.43 -39.02
N ASP A 6 -78.69 -25.56 -38.62
CA ASP A 6 -78.31 -26.33 -37.44
C ASP A 6 -77.05 -27.18 -37.66
N CYS A 7 -76.38 -27.39 -36.53
CA CYS A 7 -75.15 -28.12 -36.30
C CYS A 7 -75.26 -29.63 -36.51
N THR A 8 -74.21 -30.25 -37.07
CA THR A 8 -73.77 -31.60 -36.67
C THR A 8 -72.24 -31.66 -36.66
N ALA A 9 -71.67 -31.76 -35.46
CA ALA A 9 -70.25 -31.95 -35.23
C ALA A 9 -69.89 -33.44 -35.32
N THR A 10 -68.90 -33.77 -36.15
CA THR A 10 -68.16 -35.03 -36.09
C THR A 10 -66.70 -34.71 -35.83
N GLY A 11 -66.27 -34.84 -34.58
CA GLY A 11 -64.88 -34.67 -34.16
C GLY A 11 -64.03 -35.85 -34.64
N GLN A 12 -63.00 -35.54 -35.42
CA GLN A 12 -61.93 -36.48 -35.75
C GLN A 12 -60.81 -36.36 -34.72
N ASN A 13 -60.60 -37.48 -34.02
CA ASN A 13 -59.50 -37.89 -33.16
C ASN A 13 -58.20 -37.08 -33.31
N GLY A 14 -57.97 -36.16 -32.37
CA GLY A 14 -56.63 -35.74 -32.00
C GLY A 14 -55.97 -36.84 -31.18
N SER A 15 -54.93 -37.44 -31.70
CA SER A 15 -54.04 -38.35 -30.97
C SER A 15 -53.38 -37.57 -29.83
N ASN A 16 -53.92 -37.73 -28.63
CA ASN A 16 -53.37 -37.16 -27.40
C ASN A 16 -51.98 -37.73 -27.15
N PHE A 17 -50.99 -36.84 -27.08
CA PHE A 17 -49.59 -37.07 -26.69
C PHE A 17 -49.43 -37.44 -25.19
N LEU A 18 -50.48 -37.98 -24.56
CA LEU A 18 -50.57 -38.30 -23.12
C LEU A 18 -50.56 -39.81 -22.83
N ASP A 19 -50.47 -40.66 -23.85
CA ASP A 19 -50.62 -42.12 -23.71
C ASP A 19 -49.34 -42.89 -23.33
N THR A 20 -48.22 -42.21 -23.05
CA THR A 20 -46.94 -42.86 -22.67
C THR A 20 -46.58 -42.79 -21.19
N PHE A 21 -47.42 -42.19 -20.34
CA PHE A 21 -47.25 -42.28 -18.90
C PHE A 21 -48.10 -43.41 -18.33
N GLN A 22 -47.56 -44.64 -18.34
CA GLN A 22 -48.11 -45.75 -17.57
C GLN A 22 -47.89 -45.45 -16.07
N LEU A 23 -48.75 -44.59 -15.52
CA LEU A 23 -48.62 -43.93 -14.22
C LEU A 23 -48.78 -44.86 -13.01
N VAL A 24 -49.14 -46.12 -13.22
CA VAL A 24 -49.35 -47.12 -12.18
C VAL A 24 -49.03 -48.49 -12.78
N GLU A 25 -48.07 -49.21 -12.20
CA GLU A 25 -47.97 -50.66 -12.42
C GLU A 25 -49.29 -51.25 -11.91
N SER A 26 -50.15 -51.75 -12.81
CA SER A 26 -51.39 -52.41 -12.42
C SER A 26 -51.04 -53.56 -11.49
N LEU A 27 -51.80 -53.69 -10.40
CA LEU A 27 -51.71 -54.80 -9.44
C LEU A 27 -51.80 -56.14 -10.20
N GLU A 28 -50.67 -56.75 -10.56
CA GLU A 28 -50.69 -58.11 -11.09
C GLU A 28 -50.80 -59.13 -9.95
N ASP A 29 -51.87 -59.90 -10.05
CA ASP A 29 -52.05 -61.31 -9.66
C ASP A 29 -51.71 -61.71 -8.22
N ARG A 30 -52.37 -61.06 -7.25
CA ARG A 30 -52.70 -61.72 -5.98
C ARG A 30 -54.20 -61.57 -5.71
N PRO A 31 -54.92 -62.63 -5.30
CA PRO A 31 -56.25 -62.45 -4.76
C PRO A 31 -56.11 -61.52 -3.55
N PRO A 32 -56.78 -60.35 -3.53
CA PRO A 32 -56.59 -59.41 -2.45
C PRO A 32 -57.11 -60.05 -1.18
N VAL A 33 -56.25 -60.21 -0.17
CA VAL A 33 -56.73 -60.37 1.21
C VAL A 33 -57.50 -59.07 1.51
N PRO A 34 -58.83 -59.13 1.73
CA PRO A 34 -59.64 -57.92 1.83
C PRO A 34 -59.23 -57.13 3.07
N ASN A 35 -58.57 -55.99 2.86
CA ASN A 35 -58.33 -55.04 3.92
C ASN A 35 -59.59 -54.20 4.08
N HIS A 36 -60.50 -54.65 4.95
CA HIS A 36 -61.79 -53.99 5.21
C HIS A 36 -61.68 -52.47 5.43
N LEU A 37 -60.58 -51.97 6.02
CA LEU A 37 -60.34 -50.54 6.21
C LEU A 37 -60.12 -49.77 4.91
N LEU A 38 -59.45 -50.37 3.92
CA LEU A 38 -59.25 -49.74 2.62
C LEU A 38 -60.55 -49.68 1.82
N ASP A 39 -61.42 -50.67 1.98
CA ASP A 39 -62.68 -50.77 1.25
C ASP A 39 -63.81 -49.94 1.89
N THR A 40 -63.75 -49.72 3.22
CA THR A 40 -64.83 -49.06 3.98
C THR A 40 -64.53 -47.61 4.38
N LYS A 41 -63.25 -47.23 4.49
CA LYS A 41 -62.86 -45.90 5.00
C LYS A 41 -62.32 -45.02 3.88
N ILE A 42 -62.75 -43.77 3.90
CA ILE A 42 -62.27 -42.74 2.98
C ILE A 42 -61.04 -42.08 3.61
N PHE A 43 -59.92 -42.12 2.89
CA PHE A 43 -58.69 -41.41 3.21
C PHE A 43 -58.59 -40.25 2.21
N ARG A 44 -58.62 -39.00 2.68
CA ARG A 44 -58.58 -37.80 1.80
C ARG A 44 -57.71 -36.67 2.32
N LYS A 45 -57.50 -36.59 3.64
CA LYS A 45 -56.80 -35.47 4.27
C LYS A 45 -55.32 -35.74 4.36
N THR A 46 -54.51 -34.78 3.94
CA THR A 46 -53.06 -34.82 4.08
C THR A 46 -52.66 -34.53 5.53
N GLY A 47 -51.50 -35.02 5.98
CA GLY A 47 -51.06 -34.94 7.39
C GLY A 47 -51.02 -33.54 8.03
N GLN A 48 -51.01 -32.46 7.25
CA GLN A 48 -51.12 -31.07 7.73
C GLN A 48 -52.57 -30.60 7.96
N GLU A 49 -53.52 -31.13 7.19
CA GLU A 49 -54.93 -30.71 7.22
C GLU A 49 -55.73 -31.41 8.31
N SER A 50 -55.21 -32.53 8.81
CA SER A 50 -55.81 -33.29 9.87
C SER A 50 -55.64 -32.57 11.20
N LYS A 51 -56.74 -32.45 11.96
CA LYS A 51 -56.72 -31.91 13.32
C LYS A 51 -56.38 -32.97 14.38
N THR A 52 -56.19 -34.21 13.93
CA THR A 52 -56.11 -35.38 14.78
C THR A 52 -54.66 -35.85 14.94
N VAL A 53 -54.00 -36.15 13.81
CA VAL A 53 -52.62 -36.66 13.78
C VAL A 53 -51.80 -35.83 12.82
N LEU A 54 -50.69 -35.27 13.32
CA LEU A 54 -49.71 -34.57 12.50
C LEU A 54 -48.72 -35.58 11.94
N ALA A 55 -48.53 -35.59 10.63
CA ALA A 55 -47.43 -36.31 10.00
C ALA A 55 -46.27 -35.36 9.67
N ALA A 56 -45.06 -35.71 10.11
CA ALA A 56 -43.84 -34.95 9.84
C ALA A 56 -42.75 -35.90 9.27
N PRO A 57 -42.29 -35.72 8.02
CA PRO A 57 -42.77 -34.75 7.03
C PRO A 57 -44.17 -35.11 6.51
N VAL A 58 -44.82 -34.13 5.87
CA VAL A 58 -46.19 -34.22 5.34
C VAL A 58 -46.25 -35.08 4.09
N ASP A 59 -45.27 -34.88 3.22
CA ASP A 59 -45.01 -35.68 2.03
C ASP A 59 -43.58 -36.21 2.09
N ILE A 60 -43.38 -37.44 1.65
CA ILE A 60 -42.07 -38.11 1.68
C ILE A 60 -41.51 -38.19 0.26
N HIS A 61 -40.41 -37.49 0.00
CA HIS A 61 -39.72 -37.55 -1.29
C HIS A 61 -38.45 -38.42 -1.22
N PHE A 62 -38.27 -39.42 -2.06
CA PHE A 62 -37.03 -40.17 -2.21
C PHE A 62 -36.32 -39.79 -3.52
N GLN A 63 -35.00 -39.62 -3.44
CA GLN A 63 -34.17 -39.30 -4.59
C GLN A 63 -33.47 -40.58 -5.07
N ILE A 64 -33.71 -40.97 -6.32
CA ILE A 64 -33.07 -42.14 -6.92
C ILE A 64 -31.72 -41.70 -7.49
N VAL A 65 -30.65 -42.06 -6.78
CA VAL A 65 -29.25 -41.79 -7.19
C VAL A 65 -28.57 -43.05 -7.70
N CYS A 66 -28.97 -44.22 -7.21
CA CYS A 66 -28.50 -45.53 -7.67
C CYS A 66 -29.64 -46.54 -7.53
N LEU A 67 -29.76 -47.46 -8.48
CA LEU A 67 -30.67 -48.60 -8.36
C LEU A 67 -30.22 -49.56 -7.25
N GLU A 68 -31.19 -50.30 -6.70
CA GLU A 68 -31.04 -51.36 -5.70
C GLU A 68 -30.42 -50.95 -4.35
N LYS A 69 -30.08 -49.67 -4.17
CA LYS A 69 -29.66 -49.14 -2.87
C LYS A 69 -30.88 -48.84 -2.03
N LYS A 70 -30.88 -49.36 -0.80
CA LYS A 70 -31.92 -49.05 0.19
C LYS A 70 -31.77 -47.60 0.65
N CYS A 71 -32.85 -46.84 0.54
CA CYS A 71 -32.97 -45.51 1.12
C CYS A 71 -34.01 -45.56 2.24
N SER A 72 -33.70 -45.04 3.43
CA SER A 72 -34.68 -44.92 4.50
C SER A 72 -34.93 -43.46 4.87
N LYS A 73 -36.17 -43.16 5.23
CA LYS A 73 -36.60 -41.85 5.75
C LYS A 73 -37.45 -42.04 6.99
N ARG A 74 -37.28 -41.14 7.95
CA ARG A 74 -38.05 -41.13 9.19
C ARG A 74 -39.34 -40.32 9.00
N LEU A 75 -40.45 -40.90 9.40
CA LEU A 75 -41.77 -40.30 9.50
C LEU A 75 -42.18 -40.27 10.99
N SER A 76 -42.52 -39.10 11.51
CA SER A 76 -43.05 -38.94 12.88
C SER A 76 -44.55 -38.67 12.82
N LEU A 77 -45.32 -39.44 13.58
CA LEU A 77 -46.77 -39.28 13.74
C LEU A 77 -47.06 -38.77 15.15
N MET A 78 -47.57 -37.55 15.27
CA MET A 78 -47.82 -36.90 16.55
C MET A 78 -49.33 -36.72 16.79
N ASN A 79 -49.77 -37.04 18.01
CA ASN A 79 -51.15 -36.77 18.42
C ASN A 79 -51.29 -35.29 18.84
N ILE A 80 -52.10 -34.53 18.10
CA ILE A 80 -52.40 -33.13 18.43
C ILE A 80 -53.62 -33.03 19.37
N THR A 81 -54.45 -34.06 19.41
CA THR A 81 -55.67 -34.03 20.23
C THR A 81 -55.37 -34.17 21.72
N PRO A 82 -56.24 -33.63 22.59
CA PRO A 82 -56.15 -33.83 24.03
C PRO A 82 -56.60 -35.22 24.49
N LYS A 83 -56.97 -36.11 23.55
CA LYS A 83 -57.47 -37.46 23.86
C LYS A 83 -56.39 -38.50 23.57
N LEU A 84 -56.53 -39.66 24.21
CA LEU A 84 -55.76 -40.85 23.86
C LEU A 84 -56.32 -41.44 22.56
N ILE A 85 -55.50 -41.62 21.52
CA ILE A 85 -55.92 -42.11 20.21
C ILE A 85 -55.21 -43.43 19.88
N GLY A 86 -55.95 -44.45 19.43
CA GLY A 86 -55.36 -45.64 18.82
C GLY A 86 -55.03 -45.35 17.35
N ILE A 87 -53.79 -45.57 16.90
CA ILE A 87 -53.41 -45.32 15.51
C ILE A 87 -53.11 -46.64 14.81
N GLN A 88 -53.72 -46.85 13.64
CA GLN A 88 -53.41 -47.98 12.79
C GLN A 88 -52.78 -47.51 11.48
N VAL A 89 -51.50 -47.82 11.30
CA VAL A 89 -50.74 -47.49 10.10
C VAL A 89 -50.91 -48.63 9.09
N LEU A 90 -51.54 -48.33 7.96
CA LEU A 90 -51.66 -49.23 6.84
C LEU A 90 -50.40 -49.12 5.97
N PRO A 91 -49.76 -50.25 5.61
CA PRO A 91 -48.56 -50.22 4.82
C PRO A 91 -48.83 -49.68 3.39
N PRO A 92 -47.78 -49.19 2.71
CA PRO A 92 -47.84 -48.84 1.29
C PRO A 92 -48.38 -50.00 0.44
N GLN A 93 -49.03 -49.70 -0.69
CA GLN A 93 -49.64 -50.72 -1.54
C GLN A 93 -48.65 -51.37 -2.51
N THR A 94 -47.57 -50.67 -2.85
CA THR A 94 -46.57 -51.14 -3.80
C THR A 94 -45.46 -51.95 -3.13
N LYS A 95 -44.80 -52.83 -3.91
CA LYS A 95 -43.71 -53.70 -3.45
C LYS A 95 -42.40 -52.95 -3.12
N TYR A 96 -42.25 -51.71 -3.58
CA TYR A 96 -41.01 -50.94 -3.51
C TYR A 96 -40.82 -50.19 -2.19
N PHE A 97 -41.92 -49.88 -1.51
CA PHE A 97 -41.91 -49.19 -0.23
C PHE A 97 -42.25 -50.15 0.90
N LYS A 98 -41.50 -50.07 2.00
CA LYS A 98 -41.79 -50.79 3.24
C LYS A 98 -41.80 -49.81 4.38
N ILE A 99 -42.65 -50.06 5.37
CA ILE A 99 -42.71 -49.26 6.58
C ILE A 99 -42.43 -50.14 7.78
N HIS A 100 -41.48 -49.72 8.61
CA HIS A 100 -41.11 -50.36 9.86
C HIS A 100 -41.46 -49.43 11.01
N TYR A 101 -42.22 -49.92 11.98
CA TYR A 101 -42.60 -49.15 13.15
C TYR A 101 -42.83 -50.06 14.34
N GLU A 102 -42.59 -49.55 15.54
CA GLU A 102 -42.98 -50.21 16.77
C GLU A 102 -44.46 -49.90 17.03
N LYS A 103 -45.29 -50.94 17.03
CA LYS A 103 -46.72 -50.78 17.21
C LYS A 103 -46.99 -50.31 18.65
N THR A 104 -47.46 -49.07 18.76
CA THR A 104 -48.01 -48.52 20.01
C THR A 104 -49.53 -48.68 19.96
N ASP A 105 -50.12 -49.27 20.99
CA ASP A 105 -51.58 -49.50 21.01
C ASP A 105 -52.36 -48.18 21.11
N HIS A 106 -51.80 -47.20 21.81
CA HIS A 106 -52.42 -45.89 22.00
C HIS A 106 -51.36 -44.79 22.06
N LEU A 107 -51.67 -43.65 21.43
CA LEU A 107 -50.85 -42.44 21.42
C LEU A 107 -51.51 -41.38 22.31
N GLY A 108 -50.84 -41.01 23.40
CA GLY A 108 -51.29 -39.95 24.29
C GLY A 108 -51.14 -38.55 23.68
N PRO A 109 -51.79 -37.52 24.25
CA PRO A 109 -51.67 -36.13 23.79
C PRO A 109 -50.22 -35.67 23.74
N GLY A 110 -49.78 -35.13 22.60
CA GLY A 110 -48.40 -34.65 22.41
C GLY A 110 -47.34 -35.75 22.28
N MET A 111 -47.70 -37.02 22.41
CA MET A 111 -46.78 -38.13 22.13
C MET A 111 -46.60 -38.30 20.62
N GLN A 112 -45.44 -38.82 20.23
CA GLN A 112 -45.11 -39.11 18.84
C GLN A 112 -44.68 -40.57 18.66
N MET A 113 -45.09 -41.17 17.55
CA MET A 113 -44.64 -42.48 17.09
C MET A 113 -43.71 -42.28 15.89
N SER A 114 -42.53 -42.90 15.93
CA SER A 114 -41.58 -42.87 14.82
C SER A 114 -41.75 -44.10 13.93
N CYS A 115 -41.91 -43.88 12.64
CA CYS A 115 -41.94 -44.90 11.60
C CYS A 115 -40.75 -44.69 10.66
N GLU A 116 -40.11 -45.77 10.22
CA GLU A 116 -39.06 -45.74 9.21
C GLU A 116 -39.64 -46.27 7.89
N VAL A 117 -39.60 -45.43 6.86
CA VAL A 117 -40.04 -45.76 5.51
C VAL A 117 -38.81 -46.11 4.70
N GLU A 118 -38.75 -47.35 4.24
CA GLU A 118 -37.71 -47.87 3.36
C GLU A 118 -38.18 -47.87 1.91
N PHE A 119 -37.29 -47.51 1.00
CA PHE A 119 -37.50 -47.51 -0.43
C PHE A 119 -36.33 -48.20 -1.13
N VAL A 120 -36.66 -49.09 -2.07
CA VAL A 120 -35.69 -49.78 -2.93
C VAL A 120 -36.07 -49.55 -4.40
N PRO A 121 -35.29 -48.73 -5.14
CA PRO A 121 -35.55 -48.48 -6.56
C PRO A 121 -35.11 -49.67 -7.41
N THR A 122 -35.99 -50.13 -8.31
CA THR A 122 -35.67 -51.19 -9.29
C THR A 122 -35.42 -50.62 -10.68
N GLU A 123 -36.10 -49.53 -11.04
CA GLU A 123 -36.06 -48.87 -12.35
C GLU A 123 -35.90 -47.36 -12.19
N TRP A 124 -35.42 -46.69 -13.24
CA TRP A 124 -35.27 -45.24 -13.29
C TRP A 124 -36.58 -44.56 -13.69
N ARG A 125 -37.58 -44.66 -12.82
CA ARG A 125 -38.91 -44.10 -13.05
C ARG A 125 -39.41 -43.35 -11.82
N TYR A 126 -40.48 -42.60 -12.03
CA TYR A 126 -41.24 -42.02 -10.94
C TYR A 126 -42.08 -43.10 -10.23
N TYR A 127 -41.93 -43.22 -8.92
CA TYR A 127 -42.76 -44.06 -8.07
C TYR A 127 -43.65 -43.19 -7.19
N TYR A 128 -44.89 -43.61 -7.07
CA TYR A 128 -45.88 -42.98 -6.20
C TYR A 128 -46.55 -44.04 -5.34
N ASP A 129 -46.66 -43.75 -4.05
CA ASP A 129 -47.44 -44.55 -3.11
C ASP A 129 -47.96 -43.65 -1.98
N CYS A 130 -48.75 -44.20 -1.08
CA CYS A 130 -49.36 -43.47 0.02
C CYS A 130 -49.42 -44.36 1.27
N ILE A 131 -48.88 -43.86 2.38
CA ILE A 131 -49.12 -44.44 3.70
C ILE A 131 -50.46 -43.91 4.18
N ARG A 132 -51.36 -44.82 4.57
CA ARG A 132 -52.70 -44.49 5.06
C ARG A 132 -52.74 -44.73 6.56
N ILE A 133 -53.18 -43.73 7.30
CA ILE A 133 -53.22 -43.77 8.76
C ILE A 133 -54.69 -43.71 9.16
N HIS A 134 -55.15 -44.80 9.76
CA HIS A 134 -56.49 -44.90 10.29
C HIS A 134 -56.51 -44.52 11.77
N CYS A 135 -57.38 -43.58 12.11
CA CYS A 135 -57.71 -43.24 13.48
C CYS A 135 -59.18 -43.65 13.71
N PRO A 136 -59.46 -44.61 14.61
CA PRO A 136 -60.83 -44.92 14.99
C PRO A 136 -61.39 -43.69 15.71
N GLU A 137 -62.62 -43.30 15.35
CA GLU A 137 -63.37 -42.14 15.88
C GLU A 137 -63.01 -40.75 15.31
N GLU A 138 -61.95 -40.63 14.51
CA GLU A 138 -61.47 -39.34 14.01
C GLU A 138 -61.14 -39.38 12.50
N GLU A 139 -60.58 -38.30 11.97
CA GLU A 139 -60.28 -38.16 10.54
C GLU A 139 -59.10 -39.03 10.10
N ASN A 140 -59.24 -39.71 8.96
CA ASN A 140 -58.17 -40.51 8.37
C ASN A 140 -57.17 -39.64 7.61
N VAL A 141 -55.89 -40.00 7.74
CA VAL A 141 -54.77 -39.23 7.18
C VAL A 141 -54.06 -40.02 6.09
N ILE A 142 -53.61 -39.32 5.05
CA ILE A 142 -52.71 -39.83 4.02
C ILE A 142 -51.37 -39.11 4.11
N VAL A 143 -50.29 -39.87 3.98
CA VAL A 143 -48.93 -39.39 3.77
C VAL A 143 -48.46 -39.86 2.39
N PRO A 144 -48.48 -38.98 1.37
CA PRO A 144 -47.96 -39.28 0.04
C PRO A 144 -46.47 -39.58 0.06
N ILE A 145 -46.07 -40.56 -0.74
CA ILE A 145 -44.67 -40.92 -1.00
C ILE A 145 -44.41 -40.76 -2.49
N HIS A 146 -43.35 -40.01 -2.80
CA HIS A 146 -42.86 -39.77 -4.14
C HIS A 146 -41.42 -40.24 -4.21
N ALA A 147 -41.04 -41.02 -5.21
CA ALA A 147 -39.64 -41.29 -5.51
C ALA A 147 -39.36 -40.99 -6.98
N TYR A 148 -38.28 -40.28 -7.27
CA TYR A 148 -37.93 -39.90 -8.63
C TYR A 148 -36.42 -39.88 -8.85
N PRO A 149 -35.98 -40.11 -10.11
CA PRO A 149 -34.59 -39.90 -10.50
C PRO A 149 -34.16 -38.45 -10.27
N VAL A 150 -32.95 -38.29 -9.71
CA VAL A 150 -32.35 -36.99 -9.40
C VAL A 150 -30.95 -36.91 -9.97
N MET A 151 -30.64 -35.78 -10.58
CA MET A 151 -29.30 -35.46 -11.05
C MET A 151 -28.44 -34.95 -9.89
N LYS A 152 -27.17 -35.36 -9.84
CA LYS A 152 -26.19 -34.72 -8.96
C LYS A 152 -25.72 -33.40 -9.60
N THR A 153 -25.94 -32.29 -8.90
CA THR A 153 -25.55 -30.95 -9.38
C THR A 153 -24.28 -30.43 -8.71
N ASP A 154 -23.53 -31.30 -8.03
CA ASP A 154 -22.32 -30.96 -7.24
C ASP A 154 -21.18 -30.32 -8.08
N SER A 155 -21.30 -30.34 -9.42
CA SER A 155 -20.31 -29.81 -10.34
C SER A 155 -20.39 -28.29 -10.57
N LEU A 156 -21.48 -27.63 -10.16
CA LEU A 156 -21.63 -26.18 -10.29
C LEU A 156 -21.20 -25.46 -9.00
N PRO A 157 -20.17 -24.60 -9.03
CA PRO A 157 -19.76 -23.84 -7.84
C PRO A 157 -20.71 -22.66 -7.57
N GLU A 158 -20.87 -22.29 -6.29
CA GLU A 158 -21.65 -21.10 -5.88
C GLU A 158 -21.08 -19.79 -6.45
N SER A 159 -19.76 -19.73 -6.62
CA SER A 159 -19.09 -18.59 -7.23
C SER A 159 -17.84 -18.96 -8.03
N TYR A 160 -17.56 -18.16 -9.05
CA TYR A 160 -16.35 -18.30 -9.87
C TYR A 160 -15.81 -16.94 -10.30
N THR A 161 -14.50 -16.74 -10.17
CA THR A 161 -13.82 -15.51 -10.54
C THR A 161 -12.95 -15.74 -11.77
N PHE A 162 -13.21 -14.97 -12.82
CA PHE A 162 -12.40 -14.94 -14.03
C PHE A 162 -11.05 -14.26 -13.76
N PRO A 163 -9.97 -14.72 -14.41
CA PRO A 163 -8.70 -14.02 -14.39
C PRO A 163 -8.84 -12.57 -14.91
N PRO A 164 -7.96 -11.66 -14.46
CA PRO A 164 -7.94 -10.29 -14.97
C PRO A 164 -7.79 -10.26 -16.50
N THR A 165 -8.75 -9.67 -17.19
CA THR A 165 -8.82 -9.65 -18.67
C THR A 165 -8.76 -8.21 -19.16
N ALA A 166 -7.96 -7.94 -20.19
CA ALA A 166 -7.87 -6.62 -20.80
C ALA A 166 -9.15 -6.30 -21.61
N ILE A 167 -9.47 -5.01 -21.76
CA ILE A 167 -10.59 -4.60 -22.62
C ILE A 167 -10.31 -5.03 -24.06
N GLY A 168 -11.31 -5.59 -24.74
CA GLY A 168 -11.19 -6.09 -26.12
C GLY A 168 -10.73 -7.55 -26.23
N GLU A 169 -10.15 -8.12 -25.18
CA GLU A 169 -9.94 -9.55 -25.07
C GLU A 169 -11.19 -10.25 -24.52
N LYS A 170 -11.30 -11.56 -24.77
CA LYS A 170 -12.38 -12.40 -24.24
C LYS A 170 -11.78 -13.59 -23.51
N GLN A 171 -12.40 -13.99 -22.41
CA GLN A 171 -12.08 -15.21 -21.69
C GLN A 171 -13.29 -16.10 -21.59
N GLU A 172 -13.09 -17.40 -21.75
CA GLU A 172 -14.16 -18.38 -21.74
C GLU A 172 -13.93 -19.40 -20.62
N LYS A 173 -14.99 -19.72 -19.89
CA LYS A 173 -15.03 -20.79 -18.91
C LYS A 173 -16.19 -21.71 -19.19
N THR A 174 -15.92 -23.02 -19.26
CA THR A 174 -16.94 -24.05 -19.40
C THR A 174 -17.28 -24.66 -18.04
N PHE A 175 -18.57 -24.74 -17.75
CA PHE A 175 -19.13 -25.44 -16.59
C PHE A 175 -19.83 -26.70 -17.07
N ASN A 176 -19.71 -27.79 -16.30
CA ASN A 176 -20.20 -29.10 -16.68
C ASN A 176 -21.41 -29.48 -15.83
N LEU A 177 -22.48 -29.91 -16.46
CA LEU A 177 -23.67 -30.51 -15.85
C LEU A 177 -23.64 -32.00 -16.22
N SER A 178 -23.58 -32.88 -15.23
CA SER A 178 -23.47 -34.33 -15.47
C SER A 178 -24.70 -35.07 -14.95
N SER A 179 -25.40 -35.78 -15.83
CA SER A 179 -26.44 -36.72 -15.39
C SER A 179 -25.78 -37.99 -14.88
N GLY A 180 -26.10 -38.39 -13.65
CA GLY A 180 -25.73 -39.70 -13.10
C GLY A 180 -26.77 -40.79 -13.36
N VAL A 181 -27.78 -40.46 -14.17
CA VAL A 181 -29.01 -41.23 -14.33
C VAL A 181 -29.35 -41.33 -15.82
N PRO A 182 -29.86 -42.47 -16.33
CA PRO A 182 -30.26 -42.65 -17.73
C PRO A 182 -31.65 -42.03 -18.02
N VAL A 183 -31.87 -40.79 -17.56
CA VAL A 183 -33.09 -40.02 -17.83
C VAL A 183 -32.66 -38.65 -18.33
N ASP A 184 -33.38 -38.14 -19.32
CA ASP A 184 -33.11 -36.84 -19.92
C ASP A 184 -33.71 -35.74 -19.05
N PHE A 185 -32.92 -34.70 -18.77
CA PHE A 185 -33.34 -33.54 -17.99
C PHE A 185 -33.16 -32.26 -18.79
N GLU A 186 -34.18 -31.42 -18.84
CA GLU A 186 -34.08 -30.09 -19.42
C GLU A 186 -33.48 -29.13 -18.38
N PHE A 187 -32.55 -28.27 -18.81
CA PHE A 187 -32.01 -27.20 -17.98
C PHE A 187 -32.28 -25.86 -18.64
N HIS A 188 -32.52 -24.87 -17.78
CA HIS A 188 -32.71 -23.48 -18.14
C HIS A 188 -31.84 -22.61 -17.23
N LEU A 189 -31.14 -21.65 -17.81
CA LEU A 189 -30.30 -20.69 -17.12
C LEU A 189 -30.96 -19.31 -17.20
N ASP A 190 -31.08 -18.63 -16.07
CA ASP A 190 -31.64 -17.29 -16.01
C ASP A 190 -30.63 -16.29 -15.45
N TYR A 191 -30.63 -15.08 -16.03
CA TYR A 191 -29.88 -13.97 -15.45
C TYR A 191 -30.70 -13.31 -14.34
N LEU A 192 -30.34 -13.58 -13.08
CA LEU A 192 -30.85 -12.80 -11.95
C LEU A 192 -30.26 -11.39 -11.92
N GLN A 193 -28.97 -11.30 -12.28
CA GLN A 193 -28.27 -10.03 -12.44
C GLN A 193 -27.46 -10.10 -13.74
N SER A 194 -27.90 -9.34 -14.74
CA SER A 194 -27.27 -9.29 -16.05
C SER A 194 -26.21 -8.20 -16.14
N ASN A 195 -25.13 -8.44 -16.89
CA ASN A 195 -24.13 -7.44 -17.22
C ASN A 195 -23.67 -7.68 -18.69
N PRO A 196 -23.58 -6.63 -19.53
CA PRO A 196 -23.19 -6.77 -20.94
C PRO A 196 -21.77 -7.32 -21.16
N ALA A 197 -20.91 -7.29 -20.14
CA ALA A 197 -19.57 -7.88 -20.20
C ALA A 197 -19.57 -9.42 -20.17
N PHE A 198 -20.72 -10.06 -19.90
CA PHE A 198 -20.83 -11.51 -19.86
C PHE A 198 -21.85 -12.02 -20.86
N THR A 199 -21.54 -13.17 -21.45
CA THR A 199 -22.43 -13.91 -22.35
C THR A 199 -22.40 -15.37 -21.96
N VAL A 200 -23.56 -16.02 -21.90
CA VAL A 200 -23.72 -17.44 -21.53
C VAL A 200 -24.37 -18.16 -22.68
N SER A 201 -23.82 -19.32 -23.06
CA SER A 201 -24.34 -20.15 -24.14
C SER A 201 -24.01 -21.64 -23.92
N PRO A 202 -24.97 -22.56 -24.08
CA PRO A 202 -26.40 -22.32 -24.29
C PRO A 202 -27.12 -21.89 -23.00
N MET A 203 -28.25 -21.20 -23.14
CA MET A 203 -29.10 -20.78 -22.01
C MET A 203 -30.09 -21.87 -21.60
N GLU A 204 -30.52 -22.66 -22.56
CA GLU A 204 -31.43 -23.78 -22.37
C GLU A 204 -30.89 -25.00 -23.14
N GLY A 205 -31.26 -26.19 -22.69
CA GLY A 205 -30.89 -27.42 -23.38
C GLY A 205 -31.33 -28.65 -22.64
N ILE A 206 -31.06 -29.81 -23.25
CA ILE A 206 -31.40 -31.12 -22.69
C ILE A 206 -30.10 -31.83 -22.33
N ILE A 207 -30.06 -32.36 -21.11
CA ILE A 207 -29.00 -33.21 -20.58
C ILE A 207 -29.46 -34.65 -20.76
N SER A 208 -28.93 -35.31 -21.78
CA SER A 208 -29.25 -36.71 -22.04
C SER A 208 -28.81 -37.60 -20.88
N GLY A 209 -29.48 -38.74 -20.74
CA GLY A 209 -29.16 -39.74 -19.72
C GLY A 209 -27.69 -40.16 -19.73
N ASN A 210 -27.07 -40.18 -18.54
CA ASN A 210 -25.64 -40.47 -18.31
C ASN A 210 -24.64 -39.58 -19.07
N GLU A 211 -25.09 -38.49 -19.70
CA GLU A 211 -24.24 -37.61 -20.47
C GLU A 211 -23.78 -36.40 -19.64
N LYS A 212 -22.70 -35.76 -20.10
CA LYS A 212 -22.22 -34.49 -19.58
C LYS A 212 -22.49 -33.41 -20.61
N VAL A 213 -23.34 -32.45 -20.26
CA VAL A 213 -23.56 -31.24 -21.04
C VAL A 213 -22.76 -30.12 -20.42
N THR A 214 -22.19 -29.25 -21.26
CA THR A 214 -21.40 -28.12 -20.78
C THR A 214 -21.99 -26.82 -21.29
N PHE A 215 -22.14 -25.85 -20.41
CA PHE A 215 -22.43 -24.48 -20.83
C PHE A 215 -21.19 -23.61 -20.67
N LYS A 216 -21.04 -22.66 -21.60
CA LYS A 216 -19.89 -21.78 -21.68
C LYS A 216 -20.30 -20.39 -21.24
N VAL A 217 -19.48 -19.80 -20.39
CA VAL A 217 -19.57 -18.39 -20.02
C VAL A 217 -18.38 -17.65 -20.58
N THR A 218 -18.64 -16.64 -21.38
CA THR A 218 -17.63 -15.79 -21.99
C THR A 218 -17.68 -14.41 -21.36
N PHE A 219 -16.56 -14.01 -20.75
CA PHE A 219 -16.31 -12.69 -20.18
C PHE A 219 -15.54 -11.82 -21.19
N ALA A 220 -16.13 -10.70 -21.57
CA ALA A 220 -15.62 -9.73 -22.54
C ALA A 220 -15.80 -8.30 -21.96
N PRO A 221 -14.85 -7.80 -21.15
CA PRO A 221 -14.98 -6.51 -20.50
C PRO A 221 -14.98 -5.35 -21.51
N ILE A 222 -15.94 -4.42 -21.33
CA ILE A 222 -16.11 -3.23 -22.18
C ILE A 222 -15.49 -1.99 -21.52
N ARG A 223 -15.41 -1.96 -20.19
CA ARG A 223 -14.90 -0.86 -19.36
C ARG A 223 -14.00 -1.40 -18.27
N PHE A 224 -13.12 -0.56 -17.71
CA PHE A 224 -12.23 -0.91 -16.60
C PHE A 224 -12.99 -0.99 -15.28
N GLU A 225 -13.79 -2.04 -15.12
CA GLU A 225 -14.66 -2.23 -13.96
C GLU A 225 -14.69 -3.71 -13.55
N THR A 226 -15.00 -3.97 -12.28
CA THR A 226 -15.34 -5.32 -11.82
C THR A 226 -16.80 -5.60 -12.17
N SER A 227 -17.01 -6.44 -13.17
CA SER A 227 -18.34 -6.86 -13.61
C SER A 227 -18.77 -8.11 -12.82
N ILE A 228 -20.03 -8.15 -12.42
CA ILE A 228 -20.63 -9.25 -11.66
C ILE A 228 -21.91 -9.68 -12.37
N ILE A 229 -22.11 -10.98 -12.51
CA ILE A 229 -23.40 -11.56 -12.90
C ILE A 229 -23.82 -12.65 -11.94
N LYS A 230 -25.12 -12.84 -11.79
CA LYS A 230 -25.71 -13.92 -11.01
C LYS A 230 -26.61 -14.74 -11.91
N LEU A 231 -26.27 -16.02 -12.04
CA LEU A 231 -27.01 -17.02 -12.81
C LEU A 231 -27.84 -17.88 -11.87
N GLN A 232 -29.05 -18.20 -12.31
CA GLN A 232 -29.89 -19.21 -11.72
C GLN A 232 -29.95 -20.41 -12.67
N LEU A 233 -29.59 -21.58 -12.18
CA LEU A 233 -29.79 -22.85 -12.88
C LEU A 233 -31.10 -23.47 -12.39
N SER A 234 -32.00 -23.73 -13.32
CA SER A 234 -33.27 -24.40 -13.12
C SER A 234 -33.26 -25.70 -13.93
N ILE A 235 -33.43 -26.84 -13.28
CA ILE A 235 -33.50 -28.15 -13.93
C ILE A 235 -34.94 -28.67 -13.83
N SER A 236 -35.43 -29.31 -14.88
CA SER A 236 -36.77 -29.93 -14.95
C SER A 236 -36.87 -31.21 -14.11
N GLN A 237 -36.47 -31.13 -12.84
CA GLN A 237 -36.53 -32.22 -11.88
C GLN A 237 -37.63 -31.94 -10.85
N PHE A 238 -38.28 -33.01 -10.37
CA PHE A 238 -39.30 -32.88 -9.33
C PHE A 238 -38.71 -32.33 -8.02
N ASN A 239 -39.39 -31.34 -7.44
CA ASN A 239 -38.98 -30.63 -6.22
C ASN A 239 -37.52 -30.16 -6.27
N TYR A 240 -37.11 -29.58 -7.41
CA TYR A 240 -35.78 -29.03 -7.60
C TYR A 240 -35.66 -27.68 -6.91
N GLU A 241 -34.62 -27.52 -6.10
CA GLU A 241 -34.24 -26.23 -5.54
C GLU A 241 -33.29 -25.52 -6.53
N PRO A 242 -33.64 -24.33 -7.02
CA PRO A 242 -32.83 -23.62 -8.00
C PRO A 242 -31.46 -23.29 -7.44
N GLN A 243 -30.41 -23.61 -8.20
CA GLN A 243 -29.05 -23.32 -7.81
C GLN A 243 -28.59 -21.96 -8.34
N PHE A 244 -27.74 -21.29 -7.58
CA PHE A 244 -27.22 -19.97 -7.95
C PHE A 244 -25.72 -20.03 -8.15
N CYS A 245 -25.24 -19.39 -9.22
CA CYS A 245 -23.82 -19.22 -9.51
C CYS A 245 -23.50 -17.74 -9.72
N THR A 246 -22.59 -17.20 -8.92
CA THR A 246 -22.16 -15.81 -9.05
C THR A 246 -20.80 -15.73 -9.74
N LEU A 247 -20.74 -15.01 -10.86
CA LEU A 247 -19.53 -14.90 -11.66
C LEU A 247 -18.95 -13.49 -11.54
N TYR A 248 -17.65 -13.43 -11.27
CA TYR A 248 -16.90 -12.19 -11.10
C TYR A 248 -15.87 -12.06 -12.22
N GLY A 249 -15.80 -10.88 -12.83
CA GLY A 249 -14.83 -10.58 -13.89
C GLY A 249 -14.21 -9.22 -13.64
N CYS A 250 -12.89 -9.15 -13.67
CA CYS A 250 -12.17 -7.90 -13.44
C CYS A 250 -11.34 -7.53 -14.66
N SER A 251 -11.35 -6.25 -15.00
CA SER A 251 -10.46 -5.68 -16.01
C SER A 251 -9.63 -4.55 -15.41
N VAL A 252 -8.31 -4.70 -15.45
CA VAL A 252 -7.35 -3.74 -14.87
C VAL A 252 -6.61 -3.01 -16.00
N PRO A 253 -6.45 -1.67 -15.91
CA PRO A 253 -5.63 -0.93 -16.86
C PRO A 253 -4.17 -1.43 -16.89
N GLY A 254 -3.56 -1.46 -18.06
CA GLY A 254 -2.15 -1.84 -18.22
C GLY A 254 -1.87 -3.33 -18.43
N LEU A 255 -2.88 -4.21 -18.31
CA LEU A 255 -2.74 -5.65 -18.58
C LEU A 255 -2.27 -5.95 -20.00
N GLU A 256 -2.81 -5.24 -20.99
CA GLU A 256 -2.42 -5.40 -22.40
C GLU A 256 -0.97 -4.98 -22.63
N MET A 257 -0.54 -3.88 -22.00
CA MET A 257 0.84 -3.40 -22.05
C MET A 257 1.81 -4.42 -21.43
N GLU A 258 1.47 -5.00 -20.27
CA GLU A 258 2.29 -6.06 -19.67
C GLU A 258 2.39 -7.31 -20.55
N LYS A 259 1.28 -7.73 -21.17
CA LYS A 259 1.28 -8.86 -22.09
C LYS A 259 2.13 -8.57 -23.32
N ALA A 260 2.02 -7.36 -23.88
CA ALA A 260 2.82 -6.92 -25.02
C ALA A 260 4.32 -6.85 -24.66
N LEU A 261 4.67 -6.34 -23.48
CA LEU A 261 6.05 -6.31 -22.99
C LEU A 261 6.61 -7.71 -22.76
N LYS A 262 5.82 -8.63 -22.21
CA LYS A 262 6.22 -10.04 -22.04
C LYS A 262 6.48 -10.70 -23.38
N LYS A 263 5.53 -10.59 -24.33
CA LYS A 263 5.71 -11.09 -25.70
C LYS A 263 6.94 -10.48 -26.37
N PHE A 264 7.13 -9.16 -26.27
CA PHE A 264 8.29 -8.47 -26.83
C PHE A 264 9.61 -8.98 -26.21
N ASN A 265 9.66 -9.17 -24.90
CA ASN A 265 10.85 -9.69 -24.22
C ASN A 265 11.12 -11.18 -24.55
N GLU A 266 10.07 -11.96 -24.81
CA GLU A 266 10.17 -13.37 -25.22
C GLU A 266 10.60 -13.52 -26.69
N GLU A 267 10.07 -12.68 -27.59
CA GLU A 267 10.42 -12.64 -29.01
C GLU A 267 11.78 -11.99 -29.28
N HIS A 268 12.20 -11.08 -28.40
CA HIS A 268 13.48 -10.39 -28.43
C HIS A 268 14.21 -10.56 -27.10
N PRO A 269 14.76 -11.76 -26.82
CA PRO A 269 15.58 -11.98 -25.64
C PRO A 269 16.84 -11.11 -25.76
N ALA A 270 16.82 -9.96 -25.08
CA ALA A 270 17.87 -8.96 -25.07
C ALA A 270 18.39 -8.57 -26.46
N ILE A 271 17.62 -7.75 -27.19
CA ILE A 271 18.26 -6.79 -28.11
C ILE A 271 19.06 -5.84 -27.24
N LEU A 272 20.35 -6.17 -27.08
CA LEU A 272 21.39 -5.27 -26.61
C LEU A 272 21.40 -4.06 -27.55
N ASP A 273 20.74 -2.99 -27.10
CA ASP A 273 20.76 -1.71 -27.78
C ASP A 273 22.22 -1.31 -28.06
N PRO A 274 22.66 -1.19 -29.33
CA PRO A 274 24.06 -0.92 -29.67
C PRO A 274 24.55 0.44 -29.17
N HIS A 275 23.65 1.32 -28.69
CA HIS A 275 23.99 2.57 -28.01
C HIS A 275 24.03 2.50 -26.48
N SER A 276 23.48 1.45 -25.85
CA SER A 276 23.63 1.22 -24.41
C SER A 276 24.93 0.50 -24.05
N VAL A 277 25.71 0.07 -25.05
CA VAL A 277 26.99 -0.62 -24.86
C VAL A 277 28.14 0.33 -25.20
N ALA A 278 28.68 1.02 -24.19
CA ALA A 278 29.92 1.78 -24.37
C ALA A 278 31.04 0.81 -24.81
N PRO A 279 31.85 1.13 -25.85
CA PRO A 279 32.96 0.28 -26.29
C PRO A 279 33.95 -0.08 -25.16
N LEU A 280 34.04 0.78 -24.15
CA LEU A 280 34.86 0.60 -22.96
C LEU A 280 34.37 -0.53 -22.03
N ASP A 281 33.08 -0.84 -21.99
CA ASP A 281 32.56 -1.88 -21.07
C ASP A 281 32.78 -3.29 -21.62
N ARG A 282 32.82 -3.48 -22.95
CA ARG A 282 33.25 -4.76 -23.56
C ARG A 282 34.72 -5.10 -23.25
N SER A 283 35.57 -4.08 -23.11
CA SER A 283 36.99 -4.28 -22.76
C SER A 283 37.19 -4.75 -21.30
N ARG A 284 36.19 -4.53 -20.44
CA ARG A 284 36.20 -4.92 -19.02
C ARG A 284 35.58 -6.30 -18.78
N ILE A 285 34.58 -6.72 -19.56
CA ILE A 285 33.95 -8.04 -19.41
C ILE A 285 34.96 -9.17 -19.66
N ARG A 286 35.95 -8.98 -20.56
CA ARG A 286 37.04 -9.95 -20.76
C ARG A 286 38.14 -9.92 -19.68
N LYS A 287 38.11 -8.98 -18.73
CA LYS A 287 39.09 -8.88 -17.64
C LYS A 287 38.60 -9.41 -16.29
N ASN A 288 37.35 -9.87 -16.18
CA ASN A 288 36.86 -10.54 -14.97
C ASN A 288 37.19 -12.03 -14.95
N LYS A 289 38.39 -12.40 -15.42
CA LYS A 289 38.96 -13.74 -15.24
C LYS A 289 40.32 -13.63 -14.56
N SER A 290 40.26 -13.22 -13.29
CA SER A 290 41.11 -13.70 -12.18
C SER A 290 40.88 -12.76 -11.01
N GLU A 291 40.16 -13.22 -9.99
CA GLU A 291 40.34 -12.69 -8.64
C GLU A 291 41.80 -12.97 -8.27
N LYS A 292 42.66 -11.96 -8.39
CA LYS A 292 43.96 -11.96 -7.72
C LYS A 292 43.72 -11.43 -6.32
N SER A 293 44.04 -12.26 -5.35
CA SER A 293 44.19 -11.95 -3.94
C SER A 293 44.79 -10.57 -3.74
N VAL A 294 44.08 -9.72 -2.99
CA VAL A 294 44.59 -8.44 -2.53
C VAL A 294 45.69 -8.70 -1.50
N GLU A 295 46.92 -8.81 -1.97
CA GLU A 295 48.09 -8.62 -1.11
C GLU A 295 48.06 -7.16 -0.61
N LYS A 296 48.17 -6.98 0.71
CA LYS A 296 48.26 -5.67 1.35
C LYS A 296 49.45 -4.91 0.75
N ALA A 297 49.17 -3.87 -0.02
CA ALA A 297 50.19 -2.98 -0.54
C ALA A 297 51.02 -2.38 0.63
N PRO A 298 52.35 -2.24 0.48
CA PRO A 298 53.20 -1.67 1.52
C PRO A 298 52.80 -0.21 1.80
N LYS A 299 52.89 0.19 3.07
CA LYS A 299 52.45 1.50 3.58
C LYS A 299 53.17 2.65 2.85
N GLU A 300 52.40 3.56 2.26
CA GLU A 300 52.90 4.81 1.68
C GLU A 300 53.36 5.75 2.80
N ILE A 301 54.50 6.41 2.64
CA ILE A 301 55.08 7.33 3.63
C ILE A 301 54.69 8.76 3.25
N GLU A 302 54.09 9.50 4.19
CA GLU A 302 53.79 10.93 4.02
C GLU A 302 54.96 11.77 4.54
N TYR A 303 55.55 12.60 3.67
CA TYR A 303 56.59 13.54 4.05
C TYR A 303 56.29 14.90 3.40
N ASN A 304 56.15 15.95 4.23
CA ASN A 304 55.86 17.33 3.82
C ASN A 304 54.69 17.48 2.82
N GLY A 305 53.60 16.74 3.02
CA GLY A 305 52.39 16.82 2.19
C GLY A 305 52.48 16.09 0.84
N TYR A 306 53.54 15.30 0.62
CA TYR A 306 53.72 14.42 -0.53
C TYR A 306 53.63 12.96 -0.10
N GLN A 307 53.00 12.14 -0.94
CA GLN A 307 52.84 10.70 -0.73
C GLN A 307 53.86 9.93 -1.57
N PHE A 308 54.79 9.26 -0.88
CA PHE A 308 55.84 8.47 -1.50
C PHE A 308 55.46 6.99 -1.54
N PRO A 309 55.49 6.35 -2.73
CA PRO A 309 55.38 4.90 -2.85
C PRO A 309 56.58 4.20 -2.18
N ALA A 310 56.36 2.99 -1.65
CA ALA A 310 57.42 2.21 -0.98
C ALA A 310 58.59 1.80 -1.89
N GLN A 311 58.41 1.81 -3.22
CA GLN A 311 59.45 1.52 -4.21
C GLN A 311 59.50 2.66 -5.24
N MET A 312 60.62 3.38 -5.31
CA MET A 312 60.87 4.50 -6.23
C MET A 312 61.61 4.07 -7.51
N ASN A 313 61.72 2.76 -7.76
CA ASN A 313 62.58 2.20 -8.81
C ASN A 313 61.96 2.31 -10.21
N THR A 314 60.72 2.78 -10.32
CA THR A 314 60.02 2.93 -11.60
C THR A 314 59.89 4.41 -11.94
N VAL A 315 60.19 4.78 -13.18
CA VAL A 315 60.03 6.15 -13.71
C VAL A 315 58.61 6.71 -13.43
N HIS A 316 57.60 5.84 -13.46
CA HIS A 316 56.22 6.19 -13.10
C HIS A 316 56.06 6.62 -11.64
N ALA A 317 56.73 5.96 -10.69
CA ALA A 317 56.68 6.30 -9.27
C ALA A 317 57.31 7.69 -9.02
N VAL A 318 58.47 7.94 -9.63
CA VAL A 318 59.16 9.24 -9.57
C VAL A 318 58.32 10.35 -10.19
N SER A 319 57.76 10.12 -11.38
CA SER A 319 56.87 11.07 -12.06
C SER A 319 55.59 11.34 -11.27
N LYS A 320 55.04 10.34 -10.58
CA LYS A 320 53.85 10.49 -9.72
C LYS A 320 54.13 11.42 -8.53
N VAL A 321 55.33 11.34 -7.93
CA VAL A 321 55.72 12.22 -6.82
C VAL A 321 55.96 13.65 -7.31
N LEU A 322 56.71 13.83 -8.41
CA LEU A 322 57.03 15.16 -8.95
C LEU A 322 55.80 15.95 -9.42
N ASN A 323 54.76 15.25 -9.88
CA ASN A 323 53.52 15.86 -10.36
C ASN A 323 52.46 16.06 -9.26
N GLN A 324 52.73 15.67 -8.01
CA GLN A 324 51.84 15.97 -6.89
C GLN A 324 51.87 17.48 -6.59
N LYS A 325 50.70 18.05 -6.30
CA LYS A 325 50.59 19.40 -5.75
C LYS A 325 50.24 19.27 -4.26
N PRO A 326 50.93 19.98 -3.36
CA PRO A 326 50.62 19.90 -1.93
C PRO A 326 49.14 20.25 -1.71
N HIS A 327 48.46 19.43 -0.90
CA HIS A 327 47.03 19.55 -0.54
C HIS A 327 45.99 19.29 -1.66
N LYS A 328 46.39 18.83 -2.85
CA LYS A 328 45.44 18.42 -3.90
C LYS A 328 45.32 16.90 -3.97
N LEU A 329 44.16 16.36 -3.57
CA LEU A 329 43.88 14.92 -3.62
C LEU A 329 43.98 14.39 -5.06
N CYS A 330 44.63 13.22 -5.21
CA CYS A 330 44.74 12.57 -6.50
C CYS A 330 43.37 12.01 -6.95
N THR A 331 43.12 11.95 -8.26
CA THR A 331 41.87 11.41 -8.81
C THR A 331 41.63 9.94 -8.47
N LYS A 332 42.70 9.19 -8.17
CA LYS A 332 42.64 7.81 -7.67
C LYS A 332 42.18 7.76 -6.21
N ASP A 333 42.62 8.71 -5.39
CA ASP A 333 42.23 8.78 -3.98
C ASP A 333 40.78 9.27 -3.85
N LEU A 334 40.36 10.23 -4.69
CA LEU A 334 38.96 10.64 -4.81
C LEU A 334 38.04 9.47 -5.21
N LYS A 335 38.49 8.60 -6.12
CA LYS A 335 37.77 7.37 -6.46
C LYS A 335 37.73 6.42 -5.27
N ASN A 336 38.86 6.13 -4.63
CA ASN A 336 38.92 5.23 -3.49
C ASN A 336 38.03 5.69 -2.31
N ILE A 337 37.93 7.00 -2.07
CA ILE A 337 37.01 7.59 -1.09
C ILE A 337 35.55 7.36 -1.51
N LEU A 338 35.22 7.55 -2.79
CA LEU A 338 33.88 7.27 -3.33
C LEU A 338 33.48 5.79 -3.20
N TRP A 339 34.42 4.87 -3.41
CA TRP A 339 34.19 3.42 -3.33
C TRP A 339 34.09 2.90 -1.89
N LYS A 340 34.72 3.57 -0.91
CA LYS A 340 34.75 3.10 0.48
C LYS A 340 33.48 3.41 1.28
N GLY A 341 32.55 4.21 0.74
CA GLY A 341 31.33 4.60 1.43
C GLY A 341 31.63 5.51 2.64
N LYS A 342 30.63 6.30 3.05
CA LYS A 342 30.72 7.28 4.15
C LYS A 342 31.40 6.68 5.38
N GLN A 343 32.65 7.04 5.63
CA GLN A 343 33.27 6.90 6.94
C GLN A 343 34.13 8.14 7.23
N ASN A 344 33.66 8.90 8.23
CA ASN A 344 34.34 9.91 9.06
C ASN A 344 33.77 11.34 8.93
N ASP A 345 33.44 11.93 10.09
CA ASP A 345 32.95 13.31 10.23
C ASP A 345 34.01 14.38 9.92
N SER A 346 35.27 13.98 9.80
CA SER A 346 36.44 14.82 9.51
C SER A 346 36.82 14.88 8.03
N GLU A 347 35.87 14.71 7.10
CA GLU A 347 36.16 14.91 5.68
C GLU A 347 36.45 16.39 5.35
N SER A 348 37.55 16.63 4.63
CA SER A 348 37.89 17.96 4.12
C SER A 348 36.78 18.52 3.22
N ARG A 349 36.56 19.84 3.24
CA ARG A 349 35.53 20.53 2.43
C ARG A 349 35.54 20.13 0.94
N HIS A 350 36.74 19.85 0.40
CA HIS A 350 36.91 19.42 -0.98
C HIS A 350 36.32 18.03 -1.25
N VAL A 351 36.45 17.08 -0.32
CA VAL A 351 35.88 15.74 -0.45
C VAL A 351 34.35 15.82 -0.44
N LYS A 352 33.77 16.58 0.49
CA LYS A 352 32.31 16.80 0.57
C LYS A 352 31.74 17.47 -0.68
N ALA A 353 32.45 18.42 -1.26
CA ALA A 353 32.03 19.07 -2.51
C ALA A 353 32.03 18.08 -3.69
N VAL A 354 33.07 17.25 -3.81
CA VAL A 354 33.18 16.26 -4.90
C VAL A 354 32.15 15.14 -4.77
N THR A 355 31.88 14.66 -3.54
CA THR A 355 30.83 13.65 -3.32
C THR A 355 29.45 14.19 -3.68
N PHE A 356 29.17 15.45 -3.33
CA PHE A 356 27.93 16.14 -3.69
C PHE A 356 27.78 16.37 -5.21
N GLU A 357 28.82 16.83 -5.89
CA GLU A 357 28.77 16.97 -7.35
C GLU A 357 28.52 15.63 -8.05
N ASN A 358 29.12 14.54 -7.54
CA ASN A 358 28.91 13.21 -8.09
C ASN A 358 27.47 12.70 -7.84
N SER A 359 26.88 12.95 -6.66
CA SER A 359 25.49 12.56 -6.42
C SER A 359 24.53 13.32 -7.33
N ILE A 360 24.75 14.62 -7.58
CA ILE A 360 23.99 15.38 -8.58
C ILE A 360 24.13 14.75 -9.97
N GLN A 361 25.36 14.43 -10.39
CA GLN A 361 25.59 13.82 -11.70
C GLN A 361 24.92 12.44 -11.84
N GLN A 362 24.83 11.67 -10.75
CA GLN A 362 24.07 10.41 -10.72
C GLN A 362 22.57 10.67 -10.89
N LEU A 363 22.01 11.60 -10.13
CA LEU A 363 20.59 11.98 -10.23
C LEU A 363 20.21 12.45 -11.64
N ILE A 364 21.05 13.27 -12.28
CA ILE A 364 20.84 13.72 -13.66
C ILE A 364 20.83 12.54 -14.65
N LYS A 365 21.71 11.56 -14.45
CA LYS A 365 21.77 10.36 -15.31
C LYS A 365 20.55 9.48 -15.12
N GLU A 366 20.14 9.25 -13.88
CA GLU A 366 18.91 8.50 -13.56
C GLU A 366 17.68 9.19 -14.13
N GLU A 367 17.61 10.52 -14.03
CA GLU A 367 16.48 11.28 -14.58
C GLU A 367 16.43 11.20 -16.10
N ARG A 368 17.57 11.27 -16.80
CA ARG A 368 17.63 10.99 -18.25
C ARG A 368 17.21 9.56 -18.58
N GLN A 369 17.63 8.56 -17.79
CA GLN A 369 17.22 7.17 -17.99
C GLN A 369 15.71 7.00 -17.79
N ASN A 370 15.14 7.68 -16.79
CA ASN A 370 13.71 7.67 -16.52
C ASN A 370 12.91 8.37 -17.63
N GLN A 371 13.42 9.48 -18.17
CA GLN A 371 12.85 10.16 -19.34
C GLN A 371 12.83 9.24 -20.57
N LEU A 372 13.90 8.48 -20.81
CA LEU A 372 13.98 7.51 -21.92
C LEU A 372 13.02 6.32 -21.72
N ARG A 373 12.80 5.91 -20.47
CA ARG A 373 11.89 4.81 -20.10
C ARG A 373 10.44 5.26 -19.89
N TRP A 374 10.14 6.55 -20.07
CA TRP A 374 8.86 7.17 -19.69
C TRP A 374 8.41 6.81 -18.26
N GLN A 375 9.36 6.65 -17.34
CA GLN A 375 9.09 6.40 -15.92
C GLN A 375 9.04 7.71 -15.15
N LYS A 376 7.95 7.94 -14.41
CA LYS A 376 7.81 9.08 -13.51
C LYS A 376 8.60 8.82 -12.22
N LYS A 377 9.57 9.69 -11.88
CA LYS A 377 10.27 9.63 -10.59
C LYS A 377 9.30 10.07 -9.48
N VAL A 378 8.98 9.16 -8.56
CA VAL A 378 7.98 9.38 -7.48
C VAL A 378 8.55 10.19 -6.31
N GLY A 379 9.84 10.54 -6.35
CA GLY A 379 10.56 11.20 -5.26
C GLY A 379 11.38 10.19 -4.47
N GLU A 380 11.93 10.64 -3.34
CA GLU A 380 12.59 9.76 -2.37
C GLU A 380 11.58 9.31 -1.32
N ASP A 381 11.82 8.13 -0.74
CA ASP A 381 10.98 7.60 0.33
C ASP A 381 11.02 8.48 1.57
N ALA A 382 9.94 8.46 2.34
CA ALA A 382 9.88 9.21 3.58
C ALA A 382 10.99 8.74 4.55
N MET A 383 11.76 9.69 5.08
CA MET A 383 12.81 9.42 6.07
C MET A 383 12.28 8.54 7.22
N SER A 384 13.02 7.48 7.54
CA SER A 384 12.74 6.61 8.68
C SER A 384 12.67 7.42 9.98
N ALA A 385 11.87 6.97 10.96
CA ALA A 385 11.72 7.62 12.25
C ALA A 385 13.07 7.77 12.98
N GLU A 386 13.94 6.76 12.86
CA GLU A 386 15.29 6.77 13.44
C GLU A 386 16.18 7.82 12.77
N SER A 387 16.17 7.87 11.43
CA SER A 387 16.95 8.85 10.66
C SER A 387 16.48 10.28 10.95
N LYS A 388 15.17 10.50 11.11
CA LYS A 388 14.61 11.81 11.51
C LYS A 388 15.11 12.26 12.87
N LEU A 389 15.18 11.35 13.85
CA LEU A 389 15.65 11.69 15.20
C LEU A 389 17.14 12.08 15.20
N ILE A 390 17.97 11.29 14.50
CA ILE A 390 19.40 11.58 14.35
C ILE A 390 19.60 12.96 13.72
N GLU A 391 18.85 13.28 12.68
CA GLU A 391 18.98 14.55 11.99
C GLU A 391 18.50 15.71 12.85
N GLN A 392 17.38 15.56 13.56
CA GLN A 392 16.89 16.56 14.52
C GLN A 392 17.93 16.87 15.61
N ASP A 393 18.57 15.86 16.17
CA ASP A 393 19.58 16.05 17.20
C ASP A 393 20.87 16.67 16.64
N TYR A 394 21.26 16.30 15.42
CA TYR A 394 22.35 16.96 14.69
C TYR A 394 22.07 18.45 14.46
N TRP A 395 20.85 18.81 14.04
CA TRP A 395 20.43 20.19 13.85
C TRP A 395 20.42 20.99 15.16
N LYS A 396 19.96 20.39 16.27
CA LYS A 396 20.03 21.03 17.60
C LYS A 396 21.48 21.34 18.00
N GLN A 397 22.40 20.40 17.81
CA GLN A 397 23.81 20.60 18.12
C GLN A 397 24.45 21.69 17.25
N LEU A 398 24.15 21.71 15.95
CA LEU A 398 24.59 22.79 15.05
C LEU A 398 24.04 24.15 15.48
N TRP A 399 22.77 24.18 15.91
CA TRP A 399 22.12 25.39 16.40
C TRP A 399 22.78 25.92 17.69
N GLU A 400 23.05 25.04 18.66
CA GLU A 400 23.76 25.40 19.88
C GLU A 400 25.19 25.91 19.62
N ASN A 401 25.90 25.26 18.69
CA ASN A 401 27.22 25.70 18.25
C ASN A 401 27.17 27.06 17.55
N HIS A 402 26.15 27.31 16.72
CA HIS A 402 25.94 28.61 16.09
C HIS A 402 25.60 29.69 17.12
N LYS A 403 24.72 29.36 18.09
CA LYS A 403 24.34 30.24 19.21
C LYS A 403 25.55 30.66 20.04
N SER A 404 26.46 29.73 20.30
CA SER A 404 27.67 29.96 21.10
C SER A 404 28.73 30.80 20.37
N ARG A 405 28.78 30.77 19.03
CA ARG A 405 29.78 31.50 18.22
C ARG A 405 29.48 32.98 18.03
N PHE A 406 28.23 33.38 18.19
CA PHE A 406 27.81 34.78 18.10
C PHE A 406 27.24 35.18 19.46
N ASN A 407 27.86 36.13 20.17
CA ASN A 407 27.24 36.74 21.36
C ASN A 407 25.98 37.48 20.91
N HIS A 408 24.83 36.81 20.98
CA HIS A 408 23.57 37.28 20.41
C HIS A 408 23.02 38.46 21.22
N ASP A 409 22.87 39.63 20.57
CA ASP A 409 21.97 40.69 21.05
C ASP A 409 20.53 40.24 20.72
N PRO A 410 19.68 39.93 21.72
CA PRO A 410 18.39 39.27 21.52
C PRO A 410 17.35 40.10 20.72
N ARG A 411 17.67 41.35 20.39
CA ARG A 411 16.73 42.29 19.74
C ARG A 411 16.61 42.17 18.22
N ASN A 412 17.58 41.56 17.53
CA ASN A 412 17.62 41.58 16.06
C ASN A 412 17.03 40.36 15.35
N TYR A 413 16.62 39.31 16.08
CA TYR A 413 16.07 38.09 15.48
C TYR A 413 14.88 37.51 16.27
N SER A 414 14.01 38.38 16.80
CA SER A 414 12.70 37.95 17.32
C SER A 414 11.71 37.82 16.17
N HIS A 415 11.83 36.72 15.43
CA HIS A 415 10.65 36.09 14.87
C HIS A 415 10.67 34.65 15.37
N GLU A 416 10.10 34.45 16.55
CA GLU A 416 9.74 33.13 17.03
C GLU A 416 8.80 32.52 16.00
N THR A 417 9.30 31.57 15.21
CA THR A 417 8.46 30.81 14.29
C THR A 417 7.81 29.69 15.08
N GLU A 418 6.54 29.86 15.42
CA GLU A 418 5.72 28.81 16.00
C GLU A 418 5.42 27.74 14.95
N GLN A 419 5.80 26.49 15.21
CA GLN A 419 5.41 25.34 14.38
C GLN A 419 4.01 24.85 14.79
N PHE A 420 3.02 25.09 13.93
CA PHE A 420 1.68 24.52 14.10
C PHE A 420 1.54 23.17 13.38
N TYR A 421 1.34 22.09 14.14
CA TYR A 421 0.98 20.76 13.62
C TYR A 421 -0.54 20.61 13.43
N ARG A 422 -1.19 21.57 12.76
CA ARG A 422 -2.61 21.49 12.39
C ARG A 422 -2.75 21.50 10.88
N ARG A 423 -3.61 20.64 10.34
CA ARG A 423 -4.04 20.71 8.94
C ARG A 423 -4.66 22.09 8.72
N THR A 424 -4.12 22.88 7.80
CA THR A 424 -4.70 24.16 7.42
C THR A 424 -6.02 23.90 6.70
N MET A 425 -7.13 24.05 7.44
CA MET A 425 -8.48 24.03 6.87
C MET A 425 -8.67 25.35 6.13
N ARG A 426 -8.78 25.31 4.81
CA ARG A 426 -9.16 26.47 3.99
C ARG A 426 -10.59 26.27 3.54
N ILE A 427 -11.43 27.30 3.69
CA ILE A 427 -12.78 27.28 3.13
C ILE A 427 -12.62 27.42 1.61
N TYR A 428 -13.37 26.64 0.82
CA TYR A 428 -13.22 26.60 -0.65
C TYR A 428 -13.35 27.99 -1.31
N ASP A 429 -14.17 28.87 -0.72
CA ASP A 429 -14.41 30.23 -1.23
C ASP A 429 -13.44 31.29 -0.69
N GLU A 430 -12.51 30.93 0.21
CA GLU A 430 -11.50 31.86 0.70
C GLU A 430 -10.35 32.02 -0.30
N ILE A 431 -10.41 33.10 -1.07
CA ILE A 431 -9.28 33.56 -1.86
C ILE A 431 -8.25 34.14 -0.88
N PRO A 432 -7.00 33.64 -0.83
CA PRO A 432 -5.98 34.21 0.04
C PRO A 432 -5.72 35.67 -0.35
N GLU A 433 -5.67 36.58 0.64
CA GLU A 433 -5.36 38.01 0.42
C GLU A 433 -4.07 38.24 -0.38
N LYS A 434 -3.15 37.27 -0.34
CA LYS A 434 -1.92 37.25 -1.13
C LYS A 434 -1.96 36.09 -2.12
N VAL A 435 -2.27 36.41 -3.37
CA VAL A 435 -2.06 35.51 -4.51
C VAL A 435 -0.55 35.42 -4.77
N ALA A 436 -0.03 34.19 -4.88
CA ALA A 436 1.37 33.97 -5.21
C ALA A 436 1.66 34.51 -6.62
N ASP A 437 2.48 35.55 -6.69
CA ASP A 437 2.83 36.20 -7.94
C ASP A 437 4.14 35.59 -8.45
N PHE A 438 4.04 34.61 -9.36
CA PHE A 438 5.19 33.89 -9.94
C PHE A 438 5.90 34.72 -11.01
N ASN A 439 6.11 36.00 -10.76
CA ASN A 439 6.82 36.88 -11.67
C ASN A 439 8.32 36.88 -11.31
N PRO A 440 9.19 36.18 -12.07
CA PRO A 440 10.63 36.13 -11.78
C PRO A 440 11.31 37.51 -11.88
N TYR A 441 10.67 38.48 -12.55
CA TYR A 441 11.18 39.85 -12.72
C TYR A 441 10.76 40.82 -11.61
N LYS A 442 9.84 40.43 -10.71
CA LYS A 442 9.49 41.23 -9.52
C LYS A 442 10.58 41.23 -8.45
N ASN A 443 11.56 40.32 -8.55
CA ASN A 443 12.62 40.19 -7.58
C ASN A 443 13.60 41.36 -7.71
N ASN A 444 13.34 42.43 -6.97
CA ASN A 444 14.19 43.61 -6.95
C ASN A 444 15.51 43.26 -6.25
N LEU A 445 16.56 42.98 -7.03
CA LEU A 445 17.89 42.62 -6.53
C LEU A 445 18.67 43.84 -5.98
N TRP A 446 18.16 45.06 -6.16
CA TRP A 446 18.86 46.28 -5.76
C TRP A 446 19.11 46.39 -4.25
N PRO A 447 18.19 46.05 -3.34
CA PRO A 447 18.45 46.03 -1.90
C PRO A 447 19.56 45.05 -1.54
N HIS A 448 19.62 43.89 -2.20
CA HIS A 448 20.65 42.89 -1.94
C HIS A 448 22.03 43.36 -2.44
N ARG A 449 22.08 43.99 -3.62
CA ARG A 449 23.30 44.64 -4.14
C ARG A 449 23.79 45.78 -3.24
N LEU A 450 22.86 46.60 -2.73
CA LEU A 450 23.17 47.67 -1.77
C LEU A 450 23.67 47.11 -0.44
N PHE A 451 23.10 46.02 0.05
CA PHE A 451 23.54 45.34 1.26
C PHE A 451 24.96 44.78 1.12
N VAL A 452 25.25 44.09 0.00
CA VAL A 452 26.60 43.59 -0.31
C VAL A 452 27.60 44.74 -0.39
N LYS A 453 27.24 45.85 -1.04
CA LYS A 453 28.06 47.07 -1.09
C LYS A 453 28.34 47.64 0.31
N LYS A 454 27.32 47.75 1.17
CA LYS A 454 27.48 48.21 2.56
C LYS A 454 28.40 47.29 3.37
N ARG A 455 28.26 45.98 3.21
CA ARG A 455 29.08 44.98 3.90
C ARG A 455 30.54 45.01 3.43
N PHE A 456 30.76 45.22 2.14
CA PHE A 456 32.10 45.43 1.57
C PHE A 456 32.74 46.71 2.12
N ILE A 457 32.01 47.83 2.15
CA ILE A 457 32.49 49.08 2.74
C ILE A 457 32.86 48.88 4.22
N GLN A 458 32.03 48.18 4.99
CA GLN A 458 32.33 47.85 6.39
C GLN A 458 33.58 46.98 6.53
N ALA A 459 33.79 45.98 5.65
CA ALA A 459 34.98 45.16 5.67
C ALA A 459 36.24 45.99 5.36
N VAL A 460 36.17 46.87 4.37
CA VAL A 460 37.25 47.80 4.04
C VAL A 460 37.55 48.74 5.22
N HIS A 461 36.52 49.31 5.85
CA HIS A 461 36.69 50.12 7.06
C HIS A 461 37.36 49.35 8.19
N LYS A 462 36.98 48.08 8.42
CA LYS A 462 37.63 47.23 9.42
C LYS A 462 39.12 47.05 9.13
N VAL A 463 39.48 46.77 7.89
CA VAL A 463 40.90 46.61 7.49
C VAL A 463 41.67 47.92 7.65
N ILE A 464 41.09 49.06 7.25
CA ILE A 464 41.71 50.38 7.42
C ILE A 464 41.92 50.69 8.91
N ILE A 465 40.92 50.43 9.75
CA ILE A 465 41.02 50.64 11.20
C ILE A 465 42.07 49.71 11.80
N GLN A 466 42.12 48.43 11.40
CA GLN A 466 43.15 47.49 11.85
C GLN A 466 44.56 47.94 11.44
N ASN A 467 44.74 48.45 10.22
CA ASN A 467 46.03 48.97 9.76
C ASN A 467 46.44 50.26 10.49
N ARG A 468 45.49 51.16 10.77
CA ARG A 468 45.77 52.37 11.58
C ARG A 468 46.10 52.01 13.03
N TYR A 469 45.39 51.03 13.57
CA TYR A 469 45.64 50.49 14.90
C TYR A 469 47.02 49.84 14.97
N SER A 470 47.38 48.98 14.01
CA SER A 470 48.69 48.33 13.98
C SER A 470 49.83 49.35 13.80
N GLN A 471 49.66 50.38 12.97
CA GLN A 471 50.61 51.49 12.86
C GLN A 471 50.77 52.25 14.18
N ARG A 472 49.66 52.61 14.84
CA ARG A 472 49.72 53.26 16.16
C ARG A 472 50.32 52.37 17.23
N LEU A 473 50.02 51.08 17.21
CA LEU A 473 50.56 50.10 18.13
C LEU A 473 52.06 49.90 17.91
N ASN A 474 52.53 49.91 16.65
CA ASN A 474 53.95 49.92 16.34
C ASN A 474 54.62 51.22 16.81
N ASN A 475 54.01 52.39 16.60
CA ASN A 475 54.55 53.65 17.13
C ASN A 475 54.58 53.66 18.67
N LEU A 476 53.56 53.10 19.33
CA LEU A 476 53.55 52.95 20.79
C LEU A 476 54.59 51.93 21.25
N LYS A 477 54.79 50.83 20.52
CA LYS A 477 55.87 49.88 20.79
C LYS A 477 57.23 50.53 20.62
N ASP A 478 57.45 51.35 19.58
CA ASP A 478 58.68 52.12 19.40
C ASP A 478 58.88 53.13 20.55
N ILE A 479 57.81 53.77 21.03
CA ILE A 479 57.87 54.67 22.19
C ILE A 479 58.17 53.89 23.46
N VAL A 480 57.55 52.72 23.68
CA VAL A 480 57.79 51.83 24.83
C VAL A 480 59.19 51.22 24.79
N GLU A 481 59.71 50.86 23.60
CA GLU A 481 61.07 50.37 23.42
C GLU A 481 62.12 51.48 23.59
N LYS A 482 61.79 52.72 23.20
CA LYS A 482 62.60 53.91 23.50
C LYS A 482 62.49 54.33 24.97
N TRP A 483 61.35 54.07 25.61
CA TRP A 483 61.15 54.08 27.07
C TRP A 483 61.81 52.85 27.70
N ARG A 484 63.11 52.67 27.46
CA ARG A 484 63.93 51.84 28.33
C ARG A 484 64.29 52.63 29.59
N PRO A 485 64.28 52.00 30.79
CA PRO A 485 64.51 52.68 32.08
C PRO A 485 65.90 53.30 32.29
N GLN A 486 66.72 53.42 31.24
CA GLN A 486 68.14 53.76 31.35
C GLN A 486 68.46 55.22 31.03
N THR A 487 67.46 56.07 30.81
CA THR A 487 67.65 57.54 30.66
C THR A 487 67.04 58.36 31.79
N PHE A 488 66.51 57.73 32.83
CA PHE A 488 66.07 58.42 34.06
C PHE A 488 67.04 58.07 35.19
N ILE A 489 67.92 59.01 35.54
CA ILE A 489 68.78 58.93 36.73
C ILE A 489 68.00 59.61 37.86
N PRO A 490 67.55 58.88 38.91
CA PRO A 490 66.85 59.51 40.03
C PRO A 490 67.89 60.14 40.96
N ASP A 491 67.85 61.47 41.12
CA ASP A 491 68.79 62.20 41.98
C ASP A 491 68.36 62.21 43.47
N SER A 492 67.22 61.60 43.83
CA SER A 492 66.74 61.52 45.22
C SER A 492 66.02 60.21 45.58
N ILE A 493 65.99 59.88 46.89
CA ILE A 493 65.35 58.66 47.44
C ILE A 493 63.82 58.66 47.24
N ASP A 494 63.19 59.83 47.17
CA ASP A 494 61.75 59.97 46.94
C ASP A 494 61.34 59.56 45.52
N ASP A 495 62.24 59.72 44.54
CA ASP A 495 61.99 59.32 43.15
C ASP A 495 61.95 57.79 42.98
N TYR A 496 62.67 57.05 43.84
CA TYR A 496 62.60 55.57 43.85
C TYR A 496 61.25 55.07 44.36
N GLN A 497 60.69 55.71 45.39
CA GLN A 497 59.36 55.35 45.89
C GLN A 497 58.25 55.75 44.92
N LEU A 498 58.41 56.89 44.22
CA LEU A 498 57.50 57.30 43.17
C LEU A 498 57.54 56.30 42.01
N ARG A 499 58.74 55.83 41.64
CA ARG A 499 58.96 54.81 40.60
C ARG A 499 58.29 53.49 40.94
N GLU A 500 58.46 52.94 42.15
CA GLU A 500 57.78 51.70 42.56
C GLU A 500 56.25 51.86 42.58
N LYS A 501 55.74 52.97 43.11
CA LYS A 501 54.29 53.25 43.07
C LYS A 501 53.76 53.35 41.65
N PHE A 502 54.52 53.99 40.74
CA PHE A 502 54.14 54.09 39.34
C PHE A 502 54.18 52.74 38.62
N TYR A 503 55.17 51.87 38.90
CA TYR A 503 55.22 50.53 38.33
C TYR A 503 54.12 49.62 38.87
N GLU A 504 53.79 49.69 40.16
CA GLU A 504 52.64 48.99 40.72
C GLU A 504 51.31 49.47 40.13
N GLU A 505 51.20 50.76 39.85
CA GLU A 505 50.00 51.36 39.27
C GLU A 505 49.89 51.07 37.77
N ILE A 506 51.01 50.96 37.06
CA ILE A 506 51.10 50.44 35.69
C ILE A 506 50.74 48.95 35.64
N ASP A 507 51.22 48.10 36.55
CA ASP A 507 50.87 46.67 36.56
C ASP A 507 49.41 46.42 36.95
N LYS A 508 48.86 47.21 37.90
CA LYS A 508 47.42 47.20 38.23
C LYS A 508 46.57 47.69 37.06
N ASN A 509 47.07 48.68 36.30
CA ASN A 509 46.34 49.26 35.17
C ASN A 509 46.66 48.64 33.82
N TYR A 510 47.68 47.79 33.67
CA TYR A 510 48.06 47.25 32.36
C TYR A 510 46.96 46.34 31.81
N ASN A 511 46.40 45.50 32.67
CA ASN A 511 45.30 44.61 32.30
C ASN A 511 43.97 45.39 32.21
N THR A 512 43.71 46.34 33.11
CA THR A 512 42.45 47.11 33.06
C THR A 512 42.43 48.13 31.92
N VAL A 513 43.53 48.80 31.58
CA VAL A 513 43.58 49.79 30.48
C VAL A 513 43.61 49.10 29.12
N PHE A 514 44.25 47.92 28.97
CA PHE A 514 44.12 47.16 27.72
C PHE A 514 42.73 46.55 27.54
N GLU A 515 42.09 46.05 28.61
CA GLU A 515 40.70 45.57 28.56
C GLU A 515 39.69 46.72 28.38
N ASP A 516 39.90 47.87 29.02
CA ASP A 516 39.01 49.04 28.97
C ASP A 516 39.22 49.84 27.67
N MET A 517 40.42 49.87 27.07
CA MET A 517 40.62 50.37 25.70
C MET A 517 40.10 49.39 24.64
N SER A 518 40.26 48.07 24.81
CA SER A 518 39.68 47.05 23.92
C SER A 518 38.14 47.11 23.94
N SER A 519 37.55 47.25 25.13
CA SER A 519 36.09 47.27 25.33
C SER A 519 35.46 48.63 25.01
N LYS A 520 36.08 49.77 25.36
CA LYS A 520 35.54 51.10 25.02
C LYS A 520 35.74 51.49 23.56
N ILE A 521 36.83 51.08 22.90
CA ILE A 521 36.99 51.27 21.45
C ILE A 521 36.01 50.36 20.68
N CYS A 522 35.74 49.14 21.17
CA CYS A 522 34.63 48.34 20.67
C CYS A 522 33.29 49.05 20.84
N LEU A 523 33.00 49.65 22.00
CA LEU A 523 31.72 50.34 22.23
C LEU A 523 31.55 51.62 21.38
N GLN A 524 32.61 52.41 21.19
CA GLN A 524 32.55 53.64 20.38
C GLN A 524 32.48 53.37 18.88
N SER A 525 33.05 52.26 18.41
CA SER A 525 32.90 51.81 17.02
C SER A 525 31.54 51.14 16.74
N PHE A 526 30.76 50.81 17.79
CA PHE A 526 29.42 50.24 17.68
C PHE A 526 28.26 51.25 17.81
N MET A 527 28.49 52.48 18.30
CA MET A 527 27.41 53.43 18.65
C MET A 527 27.15 54.58 17.66
N HIS A 528 27.86 54.69 16.54
CA HIS A 528 27.54 55.73 15.54
C HIS A 528 26.62 55.22 14.45
N THR A 529 25.32 55.25 14.77
CA THR A 529 24.21 55.22 13.83
C THR A 529 24.08 56.56 13.12
N ASN A 530 24.31 56.53 11.81
CA ASN A 530 23.81 57.41 10.75
C ASN A 530 22.97 58.65 11.15
N GLN A 531 23.57 59.84 11.07
CA GLN A 531 22.89 61.03 10.53
C GLN A 531 23.83 61.79 9.56
N PRO A 532 23.32 62.29 8.41
CA PRO A 532 24.14 63.02 7.45
C PRO A 532 24.20 64.50 7.85
N GLY A 533 25.32 64.95 8.42
CA GLY A 533 25.50 66.39 8.68
C GLY A 533 26.53 66.78 9.74
N ASP A 534 26.93 65.87 10.63
CA ASP A 534 27.80 66.27 11.73
C ASP A 534 29.26 66.37 11.29
N LYS A 535 29.74 67.62 11.14
CA LYS A 535 31.16 67.93 11.14
C LYS A 535 31.74 67.43 12.47
N ILE A 536 32.63 66.45 12.36
CA ILE A 536 33.40 65.90 13.48
C ILE A 536 34.23 67.04 14.09
N LYS A 537 33.75 67.64 15.18
CA LYS A 537 34.61 68.31 16.17
C LYS A 537 35.04 67.21 17.15
N ILE A 538 36.25 66.69 16.98
CA ILE A 538 36.92 65.93 18.03
C ILE A 538 37.16 66.96 19.14
N SER A 539 36.37 66.90 20.22
CA SER A 539 36.72 67.61 21.43
C SER A 539 38.02 67.00 21.96
N ASP A 540 39.08 67.82 22.01
CA ASP A 540 40.30 67.53 22.74
C ASP A 540 39.96 67.22 24.20
N ARG A 541 39.85 65.93 24.52
CA ARG A 541 39.93 65.41 25.90
C ARG A 541 41.31 64.84 26.22
N PHE A 542 42.27 64.94 25.30
CA PHE A 542 43.68 64.66 25.57
C PHE A 542 44.43 65.87 26.14
N SER A 543 43.88 67.07 26.04
CA SER A 543 44.40 68.28 26.68
C SER A 543 44.37 68.22 28.22
N GLN A 544 43.58 67.30 28.81
CA GLN A 544 43.61 67.06 30.26
C GLN A 544 44.73 66.11 30.71
N PHE A 545 45.27 65.27 29.82
CA PHE A 545 46.41 64.39 30.15
C PHE A 545 47.75 65.12 30.04
N LEU A 546 47.84 66.15 29.20
CA LEU A 546 49.02 67.02 29.06
C LEU A 546 49.18 68.03 30.20
N LEU A 547 48.17 68.20 31.07
CA LEU A 547 48.23 69.05 32.26
C LEU A 547 48.95 68.39 33.46
N TRP A 548 49.38 67.13 33.33
CA TRP A 548 50.12 66.39 34.35
C TRP A 548 51.64 66.37 34.14
N PHE A 549 52.16 67.12 33.16
CA PHE A 549 53.59 67.31 32.95
C PHE A 549 54.00 68.75 33.33
N PRO A 550 55.09 68.95 34.10
CA PRO A 550 55.56 70.30 34.43
C PRO A 550 56.06 71.03 33.17
N PRO A 551 55.89 72.37 33.08
CA PRO A 551 55.98 73.14 31.84
C PRO A 551 57.41 73.44 31.34
N HIS A 552 58.42 72.69 31.75
CA HIS A 552 59.82 73.03 31.48
C HIS A 552 60.52 72.23 30.38
N TRP A 553 59.82 71.53 29.48
CA TRP A 553 60.49 70.86 28.36
C TRP A 553 59.71 70.99 27.05
N ALA A 554 59.51 72.23 26.60
CA ALA A 554 58.99 72.55 25.27
C ALA A 554 59.93 73.47 24.51
N THR A 555 61.14 72.98 24.17
CA THR A 555 61.96 73.49 23.06
C THR A 555 62.86 72.39 22.50
N SER A 556 62.40 71.69 21.46
CA SER A 556 63.19 71.28 20.27
C SER A 556 62.33 70.46 19.31
#